data_AF-A0A661ABB6-F1
#
_entry.id   AF-A0A661ABB6-F1
#
_cell.length_a   1.000
_cell.length_b   1.000
_cell.length_c   1.000
_cell.angle_alpha   90.00
_cell.angle_beta   90.00
_cell.angle_gamma   90.00
#
_symmetry.space_group_name_H-M   'P 1'
#
loop_
_entity.id
_entity.type
_entity.pdbx_description
1 polymer ?
#
loop_
_entity_poly.entity_id
_entity_poly.type
_entity_poly.pdbx_seq_one_letter_code
_entity_poly.pdbx_strand_id
1 'polypeptide(L)' 'MQGETWEEGLRFSLGFECEFKGGIAIRAGYGDGFSLGFGLRKGFAGVDYGFYSVGDLPLAHNVGITIRM' A
#
# COMPACT_ATOMS: atom_id res chain seq x y z
N MET A 1 -28.98 -24.58 -3.05
CA MET A 1 -28.21 -23.32 -3.12
C MET A 1 -28.10 -22.81 -1.70
N GLN A 2 -26.98 -23.07 -1.04
CA GLN A 2 -26.76 -22.71 0.36
C GLN A 2 -26.09 -21.32 0.34
N GLY A 3 -26.81 -20.31 0.82
CA GLY A 3 -26.33 -18.94 0.86
C GLY A 3 -25.16 -18.84 1.83
N GLU A 4 -23.97 -18.55 1.30
CA GLU A 4 -22.83 -18.17 2.12
C GLU A 4 -23.15 -16.81 2.74
N THR A 5 -23.47 -16.81 4.04
CA THR A 5 -23.49 -15.62 4.87
C THR A 5 -22.06 -15.12 4.97
N TRP A 6 -21.74 -14.07 4.21
CA TRP A 6 -20.51 -13.32 4.38
C TRP A 6 -20.57 -12.65 5.76
N GLU A 7 -19.91 -13.24 6.75
CA GLU A 7 -19.63 -12.54 8.00
C GLU A 7 -18.68 -11.39 7.65
N GLU A 8 -19.21 -10.18 7.53
CA GLU A 8 -18.42 -8.96 7.40
C GLU A 8 -17.75 -8.67 8.74
N GLY A 9 -16.59 -9.31 8.96
CA GLY A 9 -15.70 -8.98 10.06
C GLY A 9 -15.09 -7.59 9.88
N LEU A 10 -15.09 -6.79 10.95
CA LEU A 10 -14.37 -5.51 10.98
C LEU A 10 -12.87 -5.76 10.83
N ARG A 11 -12.26 -5.15 9.81
CA ARG A 11 -10.81 -5.17 9.56
C ARG A 11 -10.20 -3.85 9.98
N PHE A 12 -9.11 -3.91 10.73
CA PHE A 12 -8.37 -2.74 11.18
C PHE A 12 -6.98 -2.73 10.54
N SER A 13 -6.52 -1.54 10.15
CA SER A 13 -5.16 -1.32 9.65
C SER A 13 -4.59 -0.04 10.24
N LEU A 14 -3.31 -0.09 10.59
CA LEU A 14 -2.49 1.04 10.99
C LEU A 14 -1.47 1.34 9.89
N GLY A 15 -1.38 2.60 9.47
CA GLY A 15 -0.44 3.07 8.47
C GLY A 15 0.45 4.20 8.98
N PHE A 16 1.68 4.22 8.51
CA PHE A 16 2.63 5.32 8.65
C PHE A 16 3.03 5.82 7.27
N GLU A 17 2.97 7.12 7.06
CA GLU A 17 3.49 7.79 5.86
C GLU A 17 4.44 8.91 6.29
N CYS A 18 5.61 8.96 5.67
CA CYS A 18 6.57 10.05 5.80
C CYS A 18 6.97 10.56 4.43
N GLU A 19 6.70 11.83 4.16
CA GLU A 19 7.17 12.53 2.96
C GLU A 19 8.31 13.48 3.33
N PHE A 20 9.46 13.25 2.71
CA PHE A 20 10.67 14.05 2.89
C PHE A 20 10.70 15.19 1.88
N LYS A 21 11.36 16.29 2.28
CA LYS A 21 11.69 17.39 1.35
C LYS A 21 12.45 16.82 0.16
N GLY A 22 12.02 17.18 -1.05
CA GLY A 22 12.54 16.63 -2.31
C GLY A 22 11.65 15.56 -2.95
N GLY A 23 10.49 15.26 -2.35
CA GLY A 23 9.46 14.40 -2.96
C GLY A 23 9.69 12.91 -2.76
N ILE A 24 10.53 12.52 -1.81
CA ILE A 24 10.71 11.11 -1.43
C ILE A 24 9.63 10.77 -0.40
N ALA A 25 8.91 9.67 -0.58
CA ALA A 25 7.93 9.18 0.37
C ALA A 25 8.27 7.76 0.83
N ILE A 26 8.09 7.47 2.11
CA ILE A 26 8.18 6.12 2.68
C ILE A 26 6.84 5.82 3.36
N ARG A 27 6.26 4.67 3.08
CA ARG A 27 5.01 4.18 3.65
C ARG A 27 5.21 2.82 4.27
N ALA A 28 4.68 2.61 5.45
CA ALA A 28 4.62 1.30 6.09
C ALA A 28 3.21 1.07 6.63
N GLY A 29 2.71 -0.15 6.56
CA GLY A 29 1.37 -0.47 7.05
C GLY A 29 1.29 -1.85 7.67
N TYR A 30 0.43 -1.98 8.67
CA TYR A 30 0.14 -3.23 9.36
C TYR A 30 -1.38 -3.39 9.56
N GLY A 31 -1.92 -4.57 9.29
CA GLY A 31 -3.34 -4.90 9.45
C GLY A 31 -3.51 -6.41 9.37
N ASP A 32 -4.26 -6.90 8.37
CA ASP A 32 -4.28 -8.33 7.99
C ASP A 32 -2.91 -8.84 7.50
N GLY A 33 -1.98 -7.92 7.23
CA GLY A 33 -0.64 -8.19 6.74
C GLY A 33 0.29 -7.01 6.95
N PHE A 34 1.52 -7.10 6.42
CA PHE A 34 2.50 -6.02 6.42
C PHE A 34 2.71 -5.45 5.02
N SER A 35 2.91 -4.13 4.92
CA SER A 35 3.26 -3.46 3.67
C SER A 35 4.38 -2.45 3.87
N LEU A 36 5.21 -2.29 2.83
CA LEU A 36 6.25 -1.27 2.75
C LEU A 36 6.25 -0.67 1.34
N GLY A 37 6.34 0.66 1.25
CA GLY A 37 6.33 1.39 0.01
C GLY A 37 7.31 2.56 0.01
N PHE A 38 7.82 2.85 -1.18
CA PHE A 38 8.75 3.93 -1.48
C PHE A 38 8.22 4.70 -2.69
N GLY A 39 8.16 6.02 -2.57
CA GLY A 39 7.72 6.91 -3.63
C GLY A 39 8.78 7.95 -3.95
N LEU A 40 8.90 8.31 -5.22
CA LEU A 40 9.66 9.46 -5.70
C LEU A 40 8.72 10.35 -6.51
N ARG A 41 8.62 11.61 -6.11
CA ARG A 41 7.83 12.65 -6.76
C ARG A 41 8.78 13.75 -7.23
N LYS A 42 8.72 14.10 -8.52
CA LYS A 42 9.52 15.19 -9.09
C LYS A 42 8.67 15.97 -10.09
N GLY A 43 8.42 17.24 -9.77
CA GLY A 43 7.63 18.13 -10.63
C GLY A 43 6.21 17.59 -10.82
N PHE A 44 5.85 17.29 -12.07
CA PHE A 44 4.53 16.81 -12.46
C PHE A 44 4.39 15.27 -12.44
N ALA A 45 5.49 14.53 -12.24
CA ALA A 45 5.49 13.07 -12.30
C ALA A 45 5.89 12.45 -10.95
N GLY A 46 5.36 11.26 -10.68
CA GLY A 46 5.72 10.45 -9.52
C GLY A 46 5.77 8.97 -9.87
N VAL A 47 6.61 8.24 -9.18
CA VAL A 47 6.68 6.78 -9.21
C VAL A 47 6.58 6.27 -7.79
N ASP A 48 5.74 5.26 -7.59
CA ASP A 48 5.56 4.57 -6.33
C ASP A 48 5.86 3.09 -6.53
N TYR A 49 6.67 2.51 -5.66
CA TYR A 49 6.91 1.08 -5.58
C TYR A 49 6.54 0.60 -4.19
N GLY A 50 5.87 -0.54 -4.07
CA GLY A 50 5.61 -1.15 -2.78
C GLY A 50 5.48 -2.65 -2.87
N PHE A 51 5.42 -3.26 -1.69
CA PHE A 51 5.05 -4.64 -1.53
C PHE A 51 4.15 -4.81 -0.32
N TYR A 52 3.36 -5.87 -0.34
CA TYR A 52 2.55 -6.30 0.79
C TYR A 52 2.57 -7.82 0.92
N SER A 53 2.46 -8.30 2.15
CA SER A 53 2.36 -9.72 2.50
C SER A 53 1.22 -9.92 3.48
N VAL A 54 0.42 -10.97 3.29
CA VAL A 54 -0.73 -11.34 4.14
C VAL A 54 -0.58 -12.81 4.49
N GLY A 55 -0.24 -13.11 5.75
CA GLY A 55 -0.03 -14.49 6.23
C GLY A 55 0.99 -15.25 5.37
N ASP A 56 0.58 -16.43 4.89
CA ASP A 56 1.41 -17.33 4.04
C ASP A 56 1.29 -17.03 2.54
N LEU A 57 0.60 -15.95 2.14
CA LEU A 57 0.48 -15.61 0.73
C LEU A 57 1.81 -15.11 0.15
N PRO A 58 2.07 -15.37 -1.15
CA PRO A 58 3.22 -14.82 -1.83
C PRO A 58 3.31 -13.30 -1.70
N LEU A 59 4.53 -12.79 -1.56
CA LEU A 59 4.78 -11.35 -1.52
C LEU A 59 4.27 -10.70 -2.81
N ALA A 60 3.29 -9.81 -2.67
CA ALA A 60 2.72 -9.08 -3.79
C ALA A 60 3.43 -7.73 -3.94
N HIS A 61 3.68 -7.33 -5.18
CA HIS A 61 4.39 -6.11 -5.52
C HIS A 61 3.48 -5.16 -6.29
N ASN A 62 3.55 -3.86 -5.99
CA ASN A 62 2.79 -2.83 -6.69
C ASN A 62 3.72 -1.74 -7.21
N VAL A 63 3.54 -1.36 -8.48
CA VAL A 63 4.25 -0.24 -9.10
C VAL A 63 3.20 0.71 -9.65
N GLY A 64 3.28 1.98 -9.25
CA GLY A 64 2.40 3.05 -9.70
C GLY A 64 3.21 4.15 -10.35
N ILE A 65 2.69 4.73 -11.43
CA ILE A 65 3.22 5.94 -12.05
C ILE A 65 2.09 6.96 -12.05
N THR A 66 2.36 8.15 -11.53
CA THR A 66 1.42 9.26 -11.50
C THR A 66 1.94 10.38 -12.40
N ILE A 67 1.07 10.92 -13.24
CA ILE A 67 1.33 12.14 -14.03
C ILE A 67 0.23 13.14 -13.69
N ARG A 68 0.61 14.33 -13.22
CA ARG A 68 -0.31 15.43 -12.90
C ARG A 68 -0.30 16.42 -14.07
N MET A 69 -1.48 16.77 -14.57
CA MET A 69 -1.68 17.80 -15.60
C MET A 69 -2.23 19.07 -14.96
#